data_AF-V4HS31-F1
#
_entry.id   AF-V4HS31-F1
#
_cell.length_a   1.000
_cell.length_b   1.000
_cell.length_c   1.000
_cell.angle_alpha   90.00
_cell.angle_beta   90.00
_cell.angle_gamma   90.00
#
_symmetry.space_group_name_H-M   'P 1'
#
loop_
_entity.id
_entity.type
_entity.pdbx_description
1 polymer ?
#
loop_
_entity_poly.entity_id
_entity_poly.type
_entity_poly.pdbx_seq_one_letter_code
_entity_poly.pdbx_strand_id
1 'polypeptide(L)'
;MNKLASLLLASCMSVGMIPLSALAGDANSHELKAKHHHMKPFAHLEKRLLSEKAIRHLALTQEQQTKLKTVFTTYKAQLEDLKESYPEKPRQAFKSIIEAETFDKAQAQLLLETHSPKKQAFMLTMLEAKHAIHHILTEEQRDKIAKRKRKFLARMHHKNDQ
;
A
#
# COMPACT_ATOMS: atom_id res chain seq x y z
N MET A 1 -1.03 -43.53 -33.18
CA MET A 1 -1.29 -43.40 -34.64
C MET A 1 -2.74 -43.80 -34.90
N ASN A 2 -3.36 -43.15 -35.89
CA ASN A 2 -4.75 -43.22 -36.40
C ASN A 2 -5.46 -41.86 -36.15
N LYS A 3 -5.30 -40.84 -37.02
CA LYS A 3 -5.93 -40.62 -38.35
C LYS A 3 -7.45 -40.44 -38.21
N LEU A 4 -8.20 -39.49 -38.79
CA LEU A 4 -8.02 -38.38 -39.73
C LEU A 4 -9.35 -37.58 -39.72
N ALA A 5 -9.27 -36.24 -39.77
CA ALA A 5 -10.01 -35.35 -40.68
C ALA A 5 -11.52 -35.54 -40.96
N SER A 6 -12.29 -34.45 -40.77
CA SER A 6 -13.22 -33.88 -41.78
C SER A 6 -13.69 -32.49 -41.28
N LEU A 7 -13.37 -31.39 -41.94
CA LEU A 7 -13.89 -30.81 -43.20
C LEU A 7 -15.23 -30.06 -43.05
N LEU A 8 -15.10 -28.73 -43.07
CA LEU A 8 -15.95 -27.69 -43.70
C LEU A 8 -17.49 -27.80 -43.65
N LEU A 9 -18.12 -26.72 -43.15
CA LEU A 9 -19.23 -26.10 -43.88
C LEU A 9 -19.28 -24.57 -43.67
N ALA A 10 -19.28 -23.87 -44.79
CA ALA A 10 -19.46 -22.43 -44.94
C ALA A 10 -20.93 -22.01 -44.71
N SER A 11 -21.14 -20.72 -44.38
CA SER A 11 -22.37 -19.91 -44.53
C SER A 11 -22.47 -18.95 -43.34
N CYS A 12 -22.80 -17.66 -43.40
CA CYS A 12 -23.06 -16.72 -44.48
C CYS A 12 -22.89 -15.31 -43.88
N MET A 13 -22.57 -14.36 -44.73
CA MET A 13 -22.44 -12.93 -44.44
C MET A 13 -23.67 -12.32 -43.78
N SER A 14 -23.46 -11.44 -42.80
CA SER A 14 -24.25 -10.21 -42.66
C SER A 14 -23.38 -9.10 -42.07
N VAL A 15 -22.61 -8.44 -42.95
CA VAL A 15 -22.04 -7.12 -42.64
C VAL A 15 -23.17 -6.11 -42.74
N GLY A 16 -23.87 -5.91 -41.61
CA GLY A 16 -24.81 -4.82 -41.43
C GLY A 16 -24.05 -3.56 -41.00
N MET A 17 -23.80 -2.67 -41.95
CA MET A 17 -23.26 -1.33 -41.72
C MET A 17 -24.41 -0.41 -41.25
N ILE A 18 -24.35 0.09 -40.02
CA ILE A 18 -25.15 1.25 -39.59
C ILE A 18 -24.16 2.35 -39.17
N PRO A 19 -24.06 3.46 -39.92
CA PRO A 19 -23.41 4.66 -39.42
C PRO A 19 -24.47 5.48 -38.68
N LEU A 20 -24.37 5.55 -37.35
CA LEU A 20 -25.04 6.61 -36.60
C LEU A 20 -24.03 7.22 -35.61
N SER A 21 -23.48 8.33 -36.06
CA SER A 21 -23.08 9.51 -35.31
C SER A 21 -22.75 9.30 -33.82
N ALA A 22 -21.46 9.35 -33.53
CA ALA A 22 -20.88 10.19 -32.50
C ALA A 22 -21.80 10.52 -31.30
N LEU A 23 -21.98 9.57 -30.39
CA LEU A 23 -22.04 9.93 -28.97
C LEU A 23 -20.60 10.08 -28.50
N ALA A 24 -20.08 11.30 -28.67
CA ALA A 24 -19.05 11.86 -27.83
C ALA A 24 -19.58 11.89 -26.38
N GLY A 25 -19.60 10.72 -25.75
CA GLY A 25 -19.55 10.61 -24.31
C GLY A 25 -18.08 10.64 -23.95
N ASP A 26 -17.58 11.83 -23.71
CA ASP A 26 -16.30 12.08 -23.06
C ASP A 26 -16.34 11.35 -21.70
N ALA A 27 -15.96 10.06 -21.73
CA ALA A 27 -15.79 9.22 -20.56
C ALA A 27 -14.52 9.71 -19.89
N ASN A 28 -14.73 10.83 -19.20
CA ASN A 28 -13.88 11.53 -18.28
C ASN A 28 -12.81 10.58 -17.75
N SER A 29 -11.59 10.83 -18.19
CA SER A 29 -10.33 10.26 -17.70
C SER A 29 -10.09 10.68 -16.26
N HIS A 30 -10.97 10.24 -15.36
CA HIS A 30 -10.76 10.23 -13.93
C HIS A 30 -10.53 8.78 -13.52
N GLU A 31 -9.50 8.17 -14.12
CA GLU A 31 -8.78 7.09 -13.48
C GLU A 31 -8.20 7.67 -12.20
N LEU A 32 -9.01 7.60 -11.15
CA LEU A 32 -8.66 7.94 -9.79
C LEU A 32 -7.39 7.17 -9.46
N LYS A 33 -6.26 7.86 -9.55
CA LYS A 33 -4.98 7.46 -8.96
C LYS A 33 -5.25 7.24 -7.48
N ALA A 34 -5.72 6.05 -7.14
CA ALA A 34 -5.85 5.55 -5.78
C ALA A 34 -4.42 5.34 -5.30
N LYS A 35 -3.75 6.45 -4.95
CA LYS A 35 -2.35 6.48 -4.56
C LYS A 35 -2.14 5.43 -3.48
N HIS A 36 -1.23 4.51 -3.73
CA HIS A 36 -0.80 3.46 -2.83
C HIS A 36 -0.37 4.07 -1.46
N HIS A 37 -1.19 3.93 -0.41
CA HIS A 37 -1.05 4.68 0.85
C HIS A 37 -0.45 3.86 2.03
N HIS A 38 -0.13 2.58 1.84
CA HIS A 38 0.09 1.65 2.96
C HIS A 38 1.55 1.63 3.49
N MET A 39 2.54 1.98 2.67
CA MET A 39 3.97 2.10 3.08
C MET A 39 4.39 3.51 3.51
N LYS A 40 3.52 4.49 3.29
CA LYS A 40 3.71 5.87 3.75
C LYS A 40 4.20 5.98 5.20
N PRO A 41 3.64 5.27 6.20
CA PRO A 41 4.06 5.48 7.57
C PRO A 41 5.55 5.18 7.84
N PHE A 42 6.15 4.17 7.20
CA PHE A 42 7.56 3.84 7.41
C PHE A 42 8.52 4.75 6.64
N ALA A 43 8.24 5.00 5.35
CA ALA A 43 9.03 5.95 4.56
C ALA A 43 8.94 7.39 5.10
N HIS A 44 7.80 7.79 5.66
CA HIS A 44 7.68 9.08 6.36
C HIS A 44 8.44 9.10 7.68
N LEU A 45 8.54 7.97 8.40
CA LEU A 45 9.33 7.86 9.61
C LEU A 45 10.83 8.06 9.32
N GLU A 46 11.34 7.40 8.28
CA GLU A 46 12.72 7.55 7.81
C GLU A 46 13.03 9.01 7.49
N LYS A 47 12.24 9.63 6.60
CA LYS A 47 12.40 11.05 6.23
C LYS A 47 12.33 11.97 7.45
N ARG A 48 11.48 11.66 8.43
CA ARG A 48 11.32 12.49 9.62
C ARG A 48 12.50 12.38 10.58
N LEU A 49 13.13 11.21 10.72
CA LEU A 49 14.25 10.99 11.63
C LEU A 49 15.61 11.33 11.00
N LEU A 50 15.79 11.04 9.71
CA LEU A 50 17.04 11.26 8.97
C LEU A 50 17.06 12.56 8.15
N SER A 51 16.06 13.44 8.30
CA SER A 51 16.15 14.80 7.75
C SER A 51 17.27 15.59 8.44
N GLU A 52 17.95 16.47 7.70
CA GLU A 52 18.99 17.36 8.26
C GLU A 52 18.51 18.16 9.47
N LYS A 53 17.24 18.59 9.44
CA LYS A 53 16.62 19.32 10.56
C LYS A 53 16.46 18.43 11.79
N ALA A 54 16.09 17.16 11.61
CA ALA A 54 15.95 16.22 12.71
C ALA A 54 17.31 15.79 13.26
N ILE A 55 18.28 15.49 12.39
CA ILE A 55 19.66 15.16 12.78
C ILE A 55 20.25 16.26 13.67
N ARG A 56 20.18 17.53 13.23
CA ARG A 56 20.69 18.67 14.01
C ARG A 56 19.93 18.85 15.33
N HIS A 57 18.60 18.81 15.29
CA HIS A 57 17.79 19.07 16.49
C HIS A 57 17.86 17.94 17.53
N LEU A 58 18.03 16.69 17.09
CA LEU A 58 18.18 15.55 17.97
C LEU A 58 19.66 15.31 18.35
N ALA A 59 20.59 16.05 17.74
CA ALA A 59 22.03 15.82 17.86
C ALA A 59 22.37 14.33 17.62
N LEU A 60 21.86 13.77 16.51
CA LEU A 60 22.14 12.37 16.17
C LEU A 60 23.61 12.20 15.82
N THR A 61 24.31 11.31 16.54
CA THR A 61 25.71 11.00 16.23
C THR A 61 25.83 10.33 14.86
N GLN A 62 27.01 10.39 14.26
CA GLN A 62 27.25 9.72 12.97
C GLN A 62 27.00 8.21 13.06
N GLU A 63 27.36 7.61 14.19
CA GLU A 63 27.09 6.20 14.48
C GLU A 63 25.58 5.91 14.55
N GLN A 64 24.80 6.73 15.25
CA GLN A 64 23.35 6.60 15.31
C GLN A 64 22.70 6.73 13.92
N GLN A 65 23.17 7.69 13.11
CA GLN A 65 22.67 7.89 11.75
C GLN A 65 22.93 6.66 10.87
N THR A 66 24.14 6.08 10.95
CA THR A 66 24.49 4.86 10.21
C THR A 66 23.61 3.69 10.66
N LYS A 67 23.49 3.45 11.97
CA LYS A 67 22.62 2.39 12.52
C LYS A 67 21.17 2.56 12.08
N LEU A 68 20.64 3.78 12.12
CA LEU A 68 19.27 4.07 11.64
C LEU A 68 19.11 3.79 10.16
N LYS A 69 20.06 4.21 9.31
CA LYS A 69 20.04 3.90 7.87
C LYS A 69 20.00 2.41 7.62
N THR A 70 20.86 1.64 8.30
CA THR A 70 20.88 0.18 8.20
C THR A 70 19.52 -0.42 8.59
N VAL A 71 18.96 -0.01 9.73
CA VAL A 71 17.63 -0.47 10.17
C VAL A 71 16.56 -0.14 9.13
N PHE A 72 16.52 1.09 8.62
CA PHE A 72 15.54 1.45 7.59
C PHE A 72 15.72 0.61 6.32
N THR A 73 16.94 0.38 5.85
CA THR A 73 17.18 -0.45 4.66
C THR A 73 16.73 -1.90 4.86
N THR A 74 17.06 -2.52 6.00
CA THR A 74 16.71 -3.91 6.30
C THR A 74 15.20 -4.11 6.37
N TYR A 75 14.51 -3.31 7.18
CA TYR A 75 13.07 -3.47 7.36
C TYR A 75 12.28 -2.98 6.15
N LYS A 76 12.79 -2.03 5.37
CA LYS A 76 12.15 -1.63 4.11
C LYS A 76 12.13 -2.79 3.10
N ALA A 77 13.23 -3.54 2.98
CA ALA A 77 13.25 -4.74 2.12
C ALA A 77 12.21 -5.76 2.59
N GLN A 78 12.20 -6.10 3.89
CA GLN A 78 11.23 -7.05 4.45
C GLN A 78 9.77 -6.61 4.26
N LEU A 79 9.48 -5.31 4.40
CA LEU A 79 8.15 -4.77 4.19
C LEU A 79 7.75 -4.72 2.71
N GLU A 80 8.70 -4.52 1.79
CA GLU A 80 8.45 -4.64 0.34
C GLU A 80 8.21 -6.11 -0.05
N ASP A 81 8.95 -7.08 0.48
CA ASP A 81 8.71 -8.52 0.25
C ASP A 81 7.31 -8.95 0.74
N LEU A 82 6.91 -8.46 1.93
CA LEU A 82 5.55 -8.66 2.46
C LEU A 82 4.47 -7.95 1.61
N LYS A 83 4.84 -6.89 0.88
CA LYS A 83 3.94 -6.15 -0.01
C LYS A 83 3.87 -6.76 -1.41
N GLU A 84 4.95 -7.24 -2.00
CA GLU A 84 4.92 -7.95 -3.28
C GLU A 84 4.14 -9.26 -3.16
N SER A 85 4.22 -9.92 -2.00
CA SER A 85 3.37 -11.07 -1.68
C SER A 85 1.92 -10.69 -1.30
N TYR A 86 1.61 -9.40 -1.16
CA TYR A 86 0.25 -8.90 -1.07
C TYR A 86 -0.22 -8.62 -2.50
N PRO A 87 -1.23 -9.33 -3.03
CA PRO A 87 -1.71 -9.00 -4.37
C PRO A 87 -2.09 -7.51 -4.37
N GLU A 88 -1.77 -6.75 -5.41
CA GLU A 88 -2.32 -5.38 -5.56
C GLU A 88 -3.86 -5.39 -5.66
N LYS A 89 -4.42 -6.58 -5.79
CA LYS A 89 -5.80 -6.89 -6.16
C LYS A 89 -6.73 -7.38 -5.03
N PRO A 90 -6.56 -7.23 -3.70
CA PRO A 90 -7.67 -7.50 -2.79
C PRO A 90 -8.82 -6.55 -3.10
N ARG A 91 -8.54 -5.31 -3.49
CA ARG A 91 -9.58 -4.39 -3.97
C ARG A 91 -10.28 -4.90 -5.23
N GLN A 92 -9.55 -5.47 -6.18
CA GLN A 92 -10.16 -6.04 -7.40
C GLN A 92 -10.87 -7.36 -7.12
N ALA A 93 -10.36 -8.19 -6.21
CA ALA A 93 -10.97 -9.46 -5.79
C ALA A 93 -12.21 -9.24 -4.91
N PHE A 94 -12.17 -8.25 -4.01
CA PHE A 94 -13.35 -7.78 -3.30
C PHE A 94 -14.34 -7.13 -4.27
N LYS A 95 -13.86 -6.32 -5.23
CA LYS A 95 -14.70 -5.71 -6.27
C LYS A 95 -15.39 -6.78 -7.13
N SER A 96 -14.71 -7.85 -7.53
CA SER A 96 -15.33 -8.96 -8.28
C SER A 96 -16.36 -9.73 -7.47
N ILE A 97 -16.19 -9.87 -6.16
CA ILE A 97 -17.19 -10.49 -5.27
C ILE A 97 -18.40 -9.56 -5.07
N ILE A 98 -18.18 -8.24 -5.04
CA ILE A 98 -19.23 -7.23 -4.90
C ILE A 98 -20.02 -7.05 -6.20
N GLU A 99 -19.38 -7.15 -7.36
CA GLU A 99 -19.97 -6.98 -8.70
C GLU A 99 -20.56 -8.29 -9.27
N ALA A 100 -20.39 -9.42 -8.60
CA ALA A 100 -20.99 -10.69 -9.00
C ALA A 100 -22.53 -10.67 -8.85
N GLU A 101 -23.22 -11.43 -9.70
CA GLU A 101 -24.69 -11.54 -9.70
C GLU A 101 -25.24 -12.10 -8.37
N THR A 102 -24.42 -12.88 -7.64
CA THR A 102 -24.71 -13.35 -6.29
C THR A 102 -23.48 -13.26 -5.39
N PHE A 103 -23.70 -13.03 -4.09
CA PHE A 103 -22.63 -12.85 -3.13
C PHE A 103 -22.06 -14.20 -2.64
N ASP A 104 -20.83 -14.51 -3.02
CA ASP A 104 -20.09 -15.68 -2.53
C ASP A 104 -19.43 -15.41 -1.17
N LYS A 105 -20.15 -15.75 -0.10
CA LYS A 105 -19.69 -15.61 1.28
C LYS A 105 -18.45 -16.46 1.58
N ALA A 106 -18.31 -17.64 0.99
CA ALA A 106 -17.19 -18.53 1.25
C ALA A 106 -15.90 -17.97 0.63
N GLN A 107 -15.99 -17.45 -0.59
CA GLN A 107 -14.88 -16.77 -1.27
C GLN A 107 -14.46 -15.49 -0.52
N ALA A 108 -15.42 -14.73 0.01
CA ALA A 108 -15.14 -13.55 0.83
C ALA A 108 -14.43 -13.90 2.15
N GLN A 109 -14.87 -14.97 2.83
CA GLN A 109 -14.23 -15.46 4.06
C GLN A 109 -12.80 -15.95 3.81
N LEU A 110 -12.58 -16.72 2.75
CA LEU A 110 -11.26 -17.22 2.38
C LEU A 110 -10.28 -16.08 2.06
N LEU A 111 -10.75 -15.04 1.34
CA LEU A 111 -9.95 -13.83 1.11
C LEU A 111 -9.60 -13.14 2.44
N LEU A 112 -10.57 -12.94 3.34
CA LEU A 112 -10.33 -12.30 4.64
C LEU A 112 -9.31 -13.07 5.49
N GLU A 113 -9.44 -14.41 5.55
CA GLU A 113 -8.51 -15.28 6.28
C GLU A 113 -7.11 -15.25 5.69
N THR A 114 -6.98 -15.23 4.36
CA THR A 114 -5.68 -15.15 3.67
C THR A 114 -4.96 -13.82 3.95
N HIS A 115 -5.72 -12.73 4.15
CA HIS A 115 -5.17 -11.40 4.36
C HIS A 115 -4.85 -11.08 5.84
N SER A 116 -5.52 -11.73 6.79
CA SER A 116 -5.28 -11.55 8.24
C SER A 116 -3.83 -11.82 8.69
N PRO A 117 -3.20 -12.98 8.39
CA PRO A 117 -1.86 -13.31 8.87
C PRO A 117 -0.78 -12.42 8.27
N LYS A 118 -0.92 -12.00 7.00
CA LYS A 118 0.02 -11.08 6.35
C LYS A 118 -0.06 -9.66 6.93
N LYS A 119 -1.26 -9.18 7.24
CA LYS A 119 -1.44 -7.90 7.96
C LYS A 119 -0.80 -7.98 9.35
N GLN A 120 -0.94 -9.10 10.05
CA GLN A 120 -0.26 -9.34 11.33
C GLN A 120 1.26 -9.35 11.17
N ALA A 121 1.80 -10.05 10.17
CA ALA A 121 3.24 -10.06 9.87
C ALA A 121 3.77 -8.65 9.58
N PHE A 122 3.08 -7.88 8.74
CA PHE A 122 3.44 -6.48 8.46
C PHE A 122 3.46 -5.63 9.74
N MET A 123 2.44 -5.76 10.60
CA MET A 123 2.37 -5.03 11.86
C MET A 123 3.49 -5.43 12.83
N LEU A 124 3.84 -6.72 12.86
CA LEU A 124 4.94 -7.25 13.67
C LEU A 124 6.28 -6.70 13.18
N THR A 125 6.59 -6.80 11.89
CA THR A 125 7.80 -6.25 11.29
C THR A 125 7.91 -4.73 11.51
N MET A 126 6.80 -4.01 11.41
CA MET A 126 6.75 -2.58 11.75
C MET A 126 7.02 -2.30 13.24
N LEU A 127 6.58 -3.19 14.14
CA LEU A 127 6.81 -3.07 15.58
C LEU A 127 8.28 -3.33 15.91
N GLU A 128 8.87 -4.38 15.33
CA GLU A 128 10.29 -4.71 15.45
C GLU A 128 11.18 -3.58 14.95
N ALA A 129 10.87 -3.00 13.79
CA ALA A 129 11.59 -1.85 13.25
C ALA A 129 11.54 -0.64 14.20
N LYS A 130 10.36 -0.32 14.75
CA LYS A 130 10.20 0.76 15.73
C LYS A 130 10.96 0.48 17.03
N HIS A 131 10.97 -0.77 17.48
CA HIS A 131 11.72 -1.20 18.65
C HIS A 131 13.23 -1.02 18.45
N ALA A 132 13.78 -1.45 17.30
CA ALA A 132 15.18 -1.25 16.96
C ALA A 132 15.56 0.24 16.93
N ILE A 133 14.73 1.08 16.29
CA ILE A 133 14.92 2.54 16.28
C ILE A 133 14.90 3.12 17.69
N HIS A 134 13.99 2.67 18.56
CA HIS A 134 13.87 3.14 19.94
C HIS A 134 15.16 2.94 20.75
N HIS A 135 15.87 1.84 20.51
CA HIS A 135 17.11 1.49 21.22
C HIS A 135 18.36 2.19 20.66
N ILE A 136 18.31 2.66 19.41
CA ILE A 136 19.38 3.49 18.85
C ILE A 136 19.34 4.91 19.44
N LEU A 137 18.14 5.40 19.76
CA LEU A 137 17.92 6.74 20.29
C LEU A 137 18.10 6.78 21.82
N THR A 138 18.73 7.85 22.31
CA THR A 138 18.84 8.11 23.75
C THR A 138 17.49 8.55 24.33
N GLU A 139 17.34 8.45 25.65
CA GLU A 139 16.12 8.87 26.34
C GLU A 139 15.74 10.32 26.06
N GLU A 140 16.71 11.23 26.15
CA GLU A 140 16.50 12.65 25.84
C GLU A 140 16.05 12.87 24.39
N GLN A 141 16.58 12.11 23.43
CA GLN A 141 16.19 12.20 22.03
C GLN A 141 14.76 11.72 21.83
N ARG A 142 14.36 10.63 22.51
CA ARG A 142 12.99 10.12 22.49
C ARG A 142 12.01 11.13 23.08
N ASP A 143 12.37 11.78 24.18
CA ASP A 143 11.54 12.82 24.79
C ASP A 143 11.37 14.05 23.91
N LYS A 144 12.43 14.49 23.24
CA LYS A 144 12.35 15.57 22.23
C LYS A 144 11.37 15.21 21.11
N ILE A 145 11.39 13.96 20.63
CA ILE A 145 10.44 13.46 19.62
C ILE A 145 9.01 13.45 20.18
N ALA A 146 8.80 12.93 21.39
CA ALA A 146 7.50 12.85 22.03
C ALA A 146 6.89 14.23 22.27
N LYS A 147 7.68 15.19 22.76
CA LYS A 147 7.26 16.60 22.95
C LYS A 147 6.84 17.24 21.63
N ARG A 148 7.61 17.03 20.56
CA ARG A 148 7.26 17.54 19.22
C ARG A 148 5.95 16.92 18.70
N LYS A 149 5.76 15.61 18.90
CA LYS A 149 4.51 14.91 18.53
C LYS A 149 3.32 15.49 19.28
N ARG A 150 3.41 15.68 20.60
CA ARG A 150 2.35 16.31 21.42
C ARG A 150 2.00 17.70 20.93
N LYS A 151 3.00 18.56 20.68
CA LYS A 151 2.78 19.92 20.13
C LYS A 151 2.10 19.90 18.75
N PHE A 152 2.49 18.97 17.88
CA PHE A 152 1.87 18.81 16.57
C PHE A 152 0.39 18.40 16.70
N LEU A 153 0.08 17.41 17.54
CA LEU A 153 -1.29 16.97 17.78
C LEU A 153 -2.16 18.08 18.37
N ALA A 154 -1.69 18.80 19.38
CA ALA A 154 -2.42 19.92 19.98
C ALA A 154 -2.78 21.02 18.95
N ARG A 155 -1.87 21.33 18.02
CA ARG A 155 -2.13 22.27 16.93
C ARG A 155 -3.15 21.77 15.91
N MET A 156 -3.27 20.45 15.73
CA MET A 156 -4.29 19.89 14.84
C MET A 156 -5.68 19.95 15.49
N HIS A 157 -5.79 19.70 16.79
CA HIS A 157 -7.06 19.82 17.52
C HIS A 157 -7.60 21.26 17.46
N HIS A 158 -6.78 22.27 17.78
CA HIS A 158 -7.22 23.67 17.69
C HIS A 158 -7.64 24.15 16.30
N LYS A 159 -7.18 23.51 15.22
CA LYS A 159 -7.61 23.86 13.85
C LYS A 159 -8.92 23.22 13.44
N ASN A 160 -9.33 22.14 14.10
CA ASN A 160 -10.58 21.46 13.81
C ASN A 160 -11.74 22.02 14.65
N ASP A 161 -11.42 22.74 15.73
CA ASP A 161 -12.39 23.40 16.62
C ASP A 161 -12.66 24.87 16.25
N GLN A 162 -12.04 25.38 15.18
CA GLN A 162 -12.25 26.71 14.58
C GLN A 162 -12.93 26.59 13.23
#